data_AF-A0A0M9BII3-F1
#
_entry.id   AF-A0A0M9BII3-F1
#
_cell.length_a   1.000
_cell.length_b   1.000
_cell.length_c   1.000
_cell.angle_alpha   90.00
_cell.angle_beta   90.00
_cell.angle_gamma   90.00
#
_symmetry.space_group_name_H-M   'P 1'
#
loop_
_entity.id
_entity.type
_entity.pdbx_description
1 polymer ?
#
loop_
_entity_poly.entity_id
_entity_poly.type
_entity_poly.pdbx_seq_one_letter_code
_entity_poly.pdbx_strand_id
1 'polypeptide(L)'
;MLYIFITWLILILLLIILAQGMQKNSKVGGESIFKRWGGWLIGFFVVGSVPLGFALYTELREGYIGANIGLGLALFFTWGFCALLLCVALIIWGRYWYKRDRSE
;
A
#
# COMPACT_ATOMS: atom_id res chain seq x y z
N MET A 1 -3.34 17.35 -8.85
CA MET A 1 -1.89 17.07 -8.74
C MET A 1 -1.41 16.83 -7.31
N LEU A 2 -1.49 17.79 -6.38
CA LEU A 2 -0.95 17.62 -5.01
C LEU A 2 -1.53 16.40 -4.25
N TYR A 3 -2.82 16.14 -4.41
CA TYR A 3 -3.49 14.97 -3.85
C TYR A 3 -2.97 13.64 -4.43
N ILE A 4 -2.53 13.61 -5.69
CA ILE A 4 -1.95 12.41 -6.32
C ILE A 4 -0.60 12.10 -5.68
N PHE A 5 0.25 13.12 -5.50
CA PHE A 5 1.53 12.98 -4.81
C PHE A 5 1.38 12.53 -3.36
N ILE A 6 0.42 13.09 -2.62
CA ILE A 6 0.09 12.65 -1.26
C ILE A 6 -0.33 11.18 -1.25
N THR A 7 -1.16 10.76 -2.21
CA THR A 7 -1.65 9.37 -2.27
C THR A 7 -0.51 8.38 -2.58
N TRP A 8 0.44 8.76 -3.44
CA TRP A 8 1.69 7.99 -3.63
C TRP A 8 2.53 7.91 -2.37
N LEU A 9 2.69 9.01 -1.64
CA LEU A 9 3.39 9.03 -0.34
C LEU A 9 2.75 8.08 0.68
N ILE A 10 1.42 8.09 0.79
CA ILE A 10 0.68 7.19 1.68
C ILE A 10 0.89 5.72 1.29
N LEU A 11 0.84 5.39 0.00
CA LEU A 11 1.12 4.05 -0.51
C LEU A 11 2.52 3.57 -0.14
N ILE A 12 3.53 4.43 -0.33
CA ILE A 12 4.92 4.12 0.02
C ILE A 12 5.06 3.90 1.53
N LEU A 13 4.45 4.77 2.35
CA LEU A 13 4.46 4.62 3.82
C LEU A 13 3.81 3.31 4.27
N LEU A 14 2.65 2.95 3.72
CA LEU A 14 1.97 1.68 4.02
C LEU A 14 2.85 0.47 3.68
N LEU A 15 3.56 0.50 2.55
CA LEU A 15 4.47 -0.57 2.17
C LEU A 15 5.69 -0.67 3.08
N ILE A 16 6.24 0.46 3.50
CA ILE A 16 7.34 0.48 4.49
C ILE A 16 6.87 -0.17 5.80
N ILE A 17 5.68 0.19 6.29
CA ILE A 17 5.10 -0.39 7.51
C ILE A 17 4.88 -1.89 7.36
N LEU A 18 4.32 -2.34 6.23
CA LEU A 18 4.13 -3.76 5.93
C LEU A 18 5.45 -4.53 5.89
N ALA A 19 6.45 -4.00 5.19
CA ALA A 19 7.78 -4.59 5.12
C ALA A 19 8.42 -4.68 6.51
N GLN A 20 8.36 -3.62 7.31
CA GLN A 20 8.88 -3.64 8.68
C GLN A 20 8.14 -4.65 9.57
N GLY A 21 6.81 -4.72 9.47
CA GLY A 21 5.98 -5.64 10.24
C GLY A 21 6.29 -7.09 9.92
N MET A 22 6.43 -7.42 8.64
CA MET A 22 6.85 -8.75 8.20
C MET A 22 8.28 -9.08 8.64
N GLN A 23 9.22 -8.14 8.54
CA GLN A 23 10.62 -8.37 8.95
C GLN A 23 10.72 -8.64 10.46
N LYS A 24 9.98 -7.88 11.28
CA LYS A 24 9.91 -8.10 12.72
C LYS A 24 9.32 -9.46 13.09
N ASN A 25 8.24 -9.88 12.41
CA ASN A 25 7.65 -11.20 12.64
C ASN A 25 8.56 -12.35 12.20
N SER A 26 9.33 -12.16 11.13
CA SER A 26 10.28 -13.16 10.63
C SER A 26 11.45 -13.42 11.59
N LYS A 27 11.92 -12.38 12.30
CA LYS A 27 12.97 -12.53 13.34
C LYS A 27 12.50 -13.32 14.56
N VAL A 28 11.19 -13.33 14.84
CA VAL A 28 10.57 -14.06 15.97
C VAL A 28 10.20 -15.50 15.58
N GLY A 29 10.16 -15.84 14.28
CA GLY A 29 9.93 -17.21 13.84
C GLY A 29 9.98 -17.36 12.32
N GLY A 30 11.08 -17.93 11.83
CA GLY A 30 11.24 -18.47 10.48
C GLY A 30 11.46 -17.43 9.37
N GLU A 31 12.69 -17.36 8.86
CA GLU A 31 13.16 -16.57 7.70
C GLU A 31 12.35 -16.75 6.39
N SER A 32 11.52 -17.79 6.26
CA SER A 32 10.95 -18.19 4.97
C SER A 32 9.76 -17.35 4.50
N ILE A 33 9.06 -16.65 5.41
CA ILE A 33 7.86 -15.87 5.06
C ILE A 33 8.24 -14.55 4.38
N PHE A 34 9.32 -13.89 4.81
CA PHE A 34 9.70 -12.57 4.28
C PHE A 34 10.07 -12.62 2.79
N LYS A 35 10.85 -13.62 2.39
CA LYS A 35 11.32 -13.79 1.00
C LYS A 35 10.18 -14.10 0.02
N ARG A 36 9.13 -14.79 0.49
CA ARG A 36 7.96 -15.15 -0.33
C ARG A 36 6.97 -13.99 -0.50
N TRP A 37 6.83 -13.14 0.52
CA TRP A 37 5.85 -12.06 0.51
C TRP A 37 6.41 -10.73 -0.04
N GLY A 38 7.73 -10.54 -0.08
CA GLY A 38 8.35 -9.35 -0.68
C GLY A 38 7.99 -9.13 -2.15
N GLY A 39 7.93 -10.21 -2.95
CA GLY A 39 7.47 -10.12 -4.34
C GLY A 39 6.00 -9.73 -4.46
N TRP A 40 5.17 -10.14 -3.50
CA TRP A 40 3.76 -9.77 -3.44
C TRP A 40 3.57 -8.30 -3.08
N LEU A 41 4.37 -7.75 -2.16
CA LEU A 41 4.37 -6.32 -1.83
C LEU A 41 4.73 -5.44 -3.04
N ILE A 42 5.72 -5.86 -3.83
CA ILE A 42 6.09 -5.17 -5.08
C ILE A 42 4.95 -5.24 -6.09
N GLY A 43 4.33 -6.41 -6.28
CA GLY A 43 3.18 -6.57 -7.16
C GLY A 43 2.01 -5.68 -6.75
N PHE A 44 1.71 -5.60 -5.46
CA PHE A 44 0.68 -4.71 -4.94
C PHE A 44 0.99 -3.23 -5.16
N PHE A 45 2.26 -2.82 -4.99
CA PHE A 45 2.67 -1.44 -5.30
C PHE A 45 2.46 -1.09 -6.77
N VAL A 46 2.87 -1.98 -7.68
CA VAL A 46 2.72 -1.78 -9.13
C VAL A 46 1.23 -1.66 -9.49
N VAL A 47 0.39 -2.58 -9.01
CA VAL A 47 -1.06 -2.55 -9.30
C VAL A 47 -1.74 -1.32 -8.71
N GLY A 48 -1.37 -0.89 -7.49
CA GLY A 48 -1.94 0.31 -6.86
C GLY A 48 -1.45 1.62 -7.46
N SER A 49 -0.21 1.67 -7.96
CA SER A 49 0.38 2.89 -8.55
C SER A 49 -0.04 3.14 -9.99
N VAL A 50 -0.40 2.10 -10.76
CA VAL A 50 -0.80 2.22 -12.18
C VAL A 50 -2.02 3.13 -12.39
N PRO A 51 -3.15 2.97 -11.67
CA PRO A 51 -4.30 3.87 -11.78
C PRO A 51 -3.96 5.32 -11.41
N LEU A 52 -3.10 5.52 -10.40
CA LEU A 52 -2.64 6.86 -10.03
C LEU A 52 -1.75 7.49 -11.10
N GLY A 53 -0.85 6.71 -11.71
CA GLY A 53 0.01 7.16 -12.78
C GLY A 53 -0.80 7.56 -14.02
N PHE A 54 -1.83 6.76 -14.35
CA PHE A 54 -2.77 7.09 -15.41
C PHE A 54 -3.55 8.38 -15.11
N ALA A 55 -4.07 8.54 -13.88
CA ALA A 55 -4.73 9.77 -13.47
C ALA A 55 -3.80 10.99 -13.56
N LEU A 56 -2.56 10.88 -13.10
CA LEU A 56 -1.55 11.95 -13.21
C LEU A 56 -1.24 12.31 -14.66
N TYR A 57 -1.13 11.31 -15.54
CA TYR A 57 -0.87 11.51 -16.95
C TYR A 57 -1.99 12.28 -17.63
N THR A 58 -3.25 11.91 -17.37
CA THR A 58 -4.42 12.64 -17.89
C THR A 58 -4.48 14.08 -17.36
N GLU A 59 -4.16 14.29 -16.08
CA GLU A 59 -4.18 15.61 -15.45
C GLU A 59 -3.09 16.54 -16.00
N LEU A 60 -1.91 16.01 -16.33
CA LEU A 60 -0.78 16.77 -16.90
C LEU A 60 -0.96 17.09 -18.39
N ARG A 61 -1.63 16.22 -19.15
CA ARG A 61 -1.66 16.31 -20.62
C ARG A 61 -2.91 16.96 -21.18
N GLU A 62 -4.06 16.82 -20.51
CA GLU A 62 -5.33 17.27 -21.09
C GLU A 62 -5.86 18.58 -20.52
N GLY A 63 -5.36 19.09 -19.37
CA GLY A 63 -5.74 20.41 -18.86
C GLY A 63 -7.26 20.65 -18.71
N TYR A 64 -8.08 19.60 -18.78
CA TYR A 64 -9.53 19.72 -18.90
C TYR A 64 -10.19 19.52 -17.54
N ILE A 65 -10.62 20.67 -16.99
CA ILE A 65 -11.48 20.84 -15.83
C ILE A 65 -12.93 20.54 -16.27
N GLY A 66 -13.21 19.29 -16.60
CA GLY A 66 -14.57 18.76 -16.78
C GLY A 66 -14.71 17.59 -15.83
N ALA A 67 -15.74 17.61 -14.97
CA ALA A 67 -15.96 16.66 -13.86
C ALA A 67 -15.42 15.24 -14.16
N ASN A 68 -14.22 14.97 -13.64
CA ASN A 68 -13.42 13.83 -14.07
C ASN A 68 -13.80 12.60 -13.24
N ILE A 69 -14.93 11.97 -13.61
CA ILE A 69 -15.42 10.72 -13.02
C ILE A 69 -14.33 9.64 -13.06
N GLY A 70 -13.49 9.63 -14.10
CA GLY A 70 -12.34 8.74 -14.24
C GLY A 70 -11.27 8.95 -13.17
N LEU A 71 -10.93 10.21 -12.87
CA LEU A 71 -9.99 10.54 -11.79
C LEU A 71 -10.57 10.23 -10.40
N GLY A 72 -11.86 10.50 -10.21
CA GLY A 72 -12.58 10.10 -8.99
C GLY A 72 -12.59 8.57 -8.79
N LEU A 73 -12.87 7.80 -9.83
CA LEU A 73 -12.83 6.34 -9.82
C LEU A 73 -11.42 5.79 -9.59
N ALA A 74 -10.39 6.38 -10.22
CA ALA A 74 -9.00 6.00 -10.01
C ALA A 74 -8.57 6.23 -8.55
N LEU A 75 -8.96 7.39 -7.98
CA LEU A 75 -8.73 7.67 -6.56
C LEU A 75 -9.50 6.69 -5.66
N PHE A 76 -10.79 6.46 -5.90
CA PHE A 76 -11.59 5.52 -5.11
C PHE A 76 -11.02 4.10 -5.13
N PHE A 77 -10.60 3.62 -6.30
CA PHE A 77 -9.97 2.31 -6.44
C PHE A 77 -8.67 2.23 -5.63
N THR A 78 -7.84 3.28 -5.72
CA THR A 78 -6.58 3.32 -4.98
C THR A 78 -6.81 3.45 -3.47
N TRP A 79 -7.81 4.23 -3.05
CA TRP A 79 -8.18 4.36 -1.65
C TRP A 79 -8.70 3.04 -1.08
N GLY A 80 -9.55 2.33 -1.82
CA GLY A 80 -9.99 0.97 -1.46
C GLY A 80 -8.81 0.00 -1.34
N PHE A 81 -7.86 0.10 -2.25
CA PHE A 81 -6.63 -0.69 -2.21
C PHE A 81 -5.73 -0.35 -1.02
N CYS A 82 -5.55 0.94 -0.71
CA CYS A 82 -4.87 1.41 0.50
C CYS A 82 -5.54 0.89 1.77
N ALA A 83 -6.88 0.94 1.85
CA ALA A 83 -7.62 0.41 2.99
C ALA A 83 -7.38 -1.09 3.17
N LEU A 84 -7.37 -1.85 2.07
CA LEU A 84 -7.08 -3.29 2.10
C LEU A 84 -5.65 -3.57 2.58
N LEU A 85 -4.65 -2.84 2.07
CA LEU A 85 -3.27 -2.94 2.55
C LEU A 85 -3.14 -2.59 4.04
N LEU A 86 -3.88 -1.59 4.50
CA LEU A 86 -3.91 -1.18 5.91
C LEU A 86 -4.52 -2.28 6.79
N CYS A 87 -5.61 -2.92 6.37
CA CYS A 87 -6.17 -4.08 7.06
C CYS A 87 -5.15 -5.23 7.17
N VAL A 88 -4.45 -5.55 6.08
CA VAL A 88 -3.40 -6.58 6.09
C VAL A 88 -2.27 -6.20 7.04
N ALA A 89 -1.86 -4.93 7.05
CA ALA A 89 -0.83 -4.41 7.96
C ALA A 89 -1.23 -4.57 9.43
N LEU A 90 -2.47 -4.23 9.77
CA LEU A 90 -3.02 -4.40 11.12
C LEU A 90 -3.04 -5.87 11.55
N ILE A 91 -3.42 -6.80 10.66
CA ILE A 91 -3.41 -8.24 10.97
C ILE A 91 -1.98 -8.72 11.26
N ILE A 92 -1.00 -8.32 10.44
CA ILE A 92 0.40 -8.70 10.62
C ILE A 92 0.94 -8.14 11.93
N TRP A 93 0.66 -6.87 12.23
CA TRP A 93 1.14 -6.21 13.44
C TRP A 93 0.45 -6.70 14.71
N GLY A 94 -0.86 -6.97 14.65
CA GLY A 94 -1.61 -7.58 15.74
C GLY A 94 -1.09 -8.98 16.07
N ARG A 95 -0.76 -9.79 15.05
CA ARG A 95 -0.09 -11.09 15.26
C ARG A 95 1.30 -10.94 15.88
N TYR A 96 2.06 -9.92 15.47
CA TYR A 96 3.37 -9.65 16.04
C TYR A 96 3.28 -9.28 17.52
N TRP A 97 2.38 -8.36 17.91
CA TRP A 97 2.14 -8.01 19.31
C TRP A 97 1.65 -9.21 20.13
N TYR A 98 0.67 -9.96 19.62
CA TYR A 98 0.17 -11.15 20.31
C TYR A 98 1.26 -12.20 20.57
N LYS A 99 2.18 -12.41 19.62
CA LYS A 99 3.32 -13.30 19.84
C LYS A 99 4.28 -12.75 20.88
N ARG A 100 4.57 -11.44 20.84
CA ARG A 100 5.47 -10.78 21.78
C ARG A 100 4.98 -10.91 23.22
N ASP A 101 3.70 -10.61 23.47
CA ASP A 101 3.09 -10.69 24.82
C ASP A 101 3.04 -12.12 25.39
N ARG A 102 3.12 -13.14 24.53
CA ARG A 102 3.17 -14.56 24.94
C ARG A 102 4.57 -15.12 25.11
N SER A 103 5.59 -14.36 24.72
CA SER A 103 7.01 -14.73 24.83
C SER A 103 7.76 -13.99 25.94
N GLU A 104 7.12 -13.01 26.58
CA GLU A 104 7.50 -12.45 27.89
C GLU A 104 6.74 -13.19 28.99
#